data_AF-Q7AQA7-F1
#
_entry.id   AF-Q7AQA7-F1
#
_cell.length_a   1.000
_cell.length_b   1.000
_cell.length_c   1.000
_cell.angle_alpha   90.00
_cell.angle_beta   90.00
_cell.angle_gamma   90.00
#
_symmetry.space_group_name_H-M   'P 1'
#
loop_
_entity.id
_entity.type
_entity.pdbx_description
1 polymer ?
#
loop_
_entity_poly.entity_id
_entity_poly.type
_entity_poly.pdbx_seq_one_letter_code
_entity_poly.pdbx_strand_id
1 'polypeptide(L)'
;MTADDDAERSDEDGAAVMATFGKRTGKDGASRTLTEPADPEATELPAASEPDSEEVDELEGPFDIDDFEDPAVAVLARLDLGSVLIPLPEGSQLQVELTDVGVPNAVWVVTANGRFTITAYAAPKTGGLWREVAGELADSLRNDSAKVTVKDGPWGREVVGTNTGVVRFIGVDGYRWMIRCVVNGPLETIDVLSEEARAALADTVVRRGDTPLPVRTPLPVQLPEQMAEQLREAAVAQQSAQHADARQQSRELAPRRGAAGSAMQQLHNTTGG
;
A
#
# COMPACT_ATOMS: atom_id res chain seq x y z
N MET A 1 -18.85 -14.69 45.60
CA MET A 1 -18.61 -13.25 45.41
C MET A 1 -17.70 -13.16 44.21
N THR A 2 -18.33 -13.11 43.04
CA THR A 2 -17.72 -13.13 41.70
C THR A 2 -17.45 -11.68 41.28
N ALA A 3 -16.21 -11.39 40.88
CA ALA A 3 -15.80 -10.23 40.10
C ALA A 3 -15.15 -10.84 38.85
N ASP A 4 -15.78 -10.71 37.68
CA ASP A 4 -15.58 -9.62 36.70
C ASP A 4 -14.14 -9.63 36.17
N ASP A 5 -13.98 -10.26 35.02
CA ASP A 5 -12.80 -10.21 34.15
C ASP A 5 -13.35 -9.96 32.73
N ASP A 6 -13.63 -8.68 32.46
CA ASP A 6 -14.02 -8.14 31.16
C ASP A 6 -12.76 -7.54 30.52
N ALA A 7 -12.28 -8.18 29.45
CA ALA A 7 -11.21 -7.68 28.60
C ALA A 7 -11.61 -7.88 27.13
N GLU A 8 -12.56 -7.08 26.67
CA GLU A 8 -12.83 -6.89 25.24
C GLU A 8 -11.70 -6.06 24.61
N ARG A 9 -10.97 -6.74 23.72
CA ARG A 9 -9.86 -6.22 22.92
C ARG A 9 -10.44 -5.52 21.69
N SER A 10 -10.35 -4.19 21.66
CA SER A 10 -10.79 -3.30 20.59
C SER A 10 -9.58 -2.83 19.78
N ASP A 11 -9.36 -3.44 18.62
CA ASP A 11 -8.38 -3.03 17.61
C ASP A 11 -9.03 -3.14 16.21
N GLU A 12 -9.95 -2.24 15.88
CA GLU A 12 -10.48 -2.05 14.52
C GLU A 12 -10.77 -0.55 14.29
N ASP A 13 -9.76 0.20 13.83
CA ASP A 13 -10.02 1.50 13.17
C ASP A 13 -8.82 1.92 12.30
N GLY A 14 -8.63 1.19 11.20
CA GLY A 14 -7.75 1.57 10.09
C GLY A 14 -8.60 2.02 8.90
N ALA A 15 -9.07 3.26 8.91
CA ALA A 15 -9.90 3.83 7.84
C ALA A 15 -9.23 3.69 6.46
N ALA A 16 -9.76 2.78 5.65
CA ALA A 16 -9.40 2.59 4.26
C ALA A 16 -9.95 3.75 3.42
N VAL A 17 -9.15 4.80 3.20
CA VAL A 17 -9.47 5.85 2.21
C VAL A 17 -9.13 5.34 0.82
N MET A 18 -9.98 4.45 0.28
CA MET A 18 -9.97 4.05 -1.13
C MET A 18 -11.01 4.86 -1.92
N ALA A 19 -10.69 6.12 -2.19
CA ALA A 19 -11.48 6.92 -3.13
C ALA A 19 -11.16 6.50 -4.58
N THR A 20 -12.15 5.92 -5.27
CA THR A 20 -12.16 5.68 -6.72
C THR A 20 -13.06 6.73 -7.38
N PHE A 21 -12.49 7.68 -8.14
CA PHE A 21 -13.30 8.70 -8.82
C PHE A 21 -12.89 8.97 -10.28
N GLY A 22 -13.93 9.13 -11.10
CA GLY A 22 -13.90 9.25 -12.55
C GLY A 22 -13.81 10.69 -13.09
N LYS A 23 -13.37 10.75 -14.36
CA LYS A 23 -12.98 11.91 -15.18
C LYS A 23 -13.98 13.07 -15.27
N ARG A 24 -13.43 14.31 -15.22
CA ARG A 24 -13.95 15.51 -15.93
C ARG A 24 -12.78 16.34 -16.48
N THR A 25 -12.96 16.88 -17.70
CA THR A 25 -11.93 17.56 -18.52
C THR A 25 -12.36 18.98 -18.95
N GLY A 26 -11.41 19.92 -18.97
CA GLY A 26 -11.42 21.21 -19.71
C GLY A 26 -10.18 22.03 -19.28
N LYS A 27 -9.13 22.28 -20.07
CA LYS A 27 -8.93 23.00 -21.36
C LYS A 27 -9.05 24.53 -21.25
N ASP A 28 -7.89 25.21 -21.35
CA ASP A 28 -7.56 26.49 -22.02
C ASP A 28 -6.14 26.91 -21.55
N GLY A 29 -5.20 27.53 -22.28
CA GLY A 29 -5.13 28.06 -23.64
C GLY A 29 -4.03 29.14 -23.75
N ALA A 30 -2.93 28.82 -24.45
CA ALA A 30 -2.15 29.64 -25.41
C ALA A 30 -1.27 30.88 -25.06
N SER A 31 -0.21 31.01 -25.90
CA SER A 31 0.63 32.17 -26.31
C SER A 31 1.86 32.54 -25.46
N ARG A 32 3.05 32.92 -25.97
CA ARG A 32 3.65 33.16 -27.32
C ARG A 32 5.14 33.48 -27.05
N THR A 33 6.15 32.77 -27.60
CA THR A 33 6.97 33.01 -28.82
C THR A 33 7.95 34.21 -28.84
N LEU A 34 9.16 33.91 -29.36
CA LEU A 34 10.17 34.75 -30.07
C LEU A 34 11.39 35.19 -29.22
N THR A 35 12.67 35.21 -29.64
CA THR A 35 13.43 34.79 -30.84
C THR A 35 14.93 35.11 -30.57
N GLU A 36 15.81 34.15 -30.89
CA GLU A 36 17.21 34.16 -31.40
C GLU A 36 18.33 35.18 -31.04
N PRO A 37 19.62 34.79 -31.26
CA PRO A 37 20.82 35.30 -30.57
C PRO A 37 21.85 35.96 -31.52
N ALA A 38 23.05 36.20 -30.96
CA ALA A 38 24.39 36.24 -31.58
C ALA A 38 25.18 37.53 -31.24
N ASP A 39 26.26 37.36 -30.48
CA ASP A 39 27.52 38.08 -30.68
C ASP A 39 28.67 37.24 -30.07
N PRO A 40 29.77 36.96 -30.81
CA PRO A 40 30.97 36.38 -30.24
C PRO A 40 32.04 37.45 -30.08
N GLU A 41 32.58 37.63 -28.87
CA GLU A 41 33.80 38.40 -28.66
C GLU A 41 34.78 37.61 -27.78
N ALA A 42 35.99 37.45 -28.29
CA ALA A 42 37.08 36.69 -27.69
C ALA A 42 37.76 37.51 -26.58
N THR A 43 37.97 36.95 -25.40
CA THR A 43 38.89 37.49 -24.40
C THR A 43 39.48 36.37 -23.53
N GLU A 44 40.77 36.12 -23.76
CA GLU A 44 41.87 35.89 -22.80
C GLU A 44 41.72 34.91 -21.61
N LEU A 45 42.63 33.91 -21.64
CA LEU A 45 43.38 33.28 -20.53
C LEU A 45 42.60 32.52 -19.43
N PRO A 46 42.81 31.18 -19.28
CA PRO A 46 42.17 30.43 -18.21
C PRO A 46 42.95 30.60 -16.91
N ALA A 47 42.33 31.23 -15.92
CA ALA A 47 42.73 31.18 -14.52
C ALA A 47 41.70 30.34 -13.76
N ALA A 48 42.17 29.22 -13.19
CA ALA A 48 41.59 28.45 -12.09
C ALA A 48 40.05 28.47 -11.96
N SER A 49 39.40 27.51 -12.61
CA SER A 49 38.10 27.00 -12.17
C SER A 49 38.31 25.55 -11.73
N GLU A 50 38.22 25.32 -10.43
CA GLU A 50 37.91 23.99 -9.89
C GLU A 50 36.68 23.46 -10.65
N PRO A 51 36.65 22.18 -11.04
CA PRO A 51 35.46 21.65 -11.68
C PRO A 51 34.31 21.86 -10.71
N ASP A 52 33.27 22.55 -11.20
CA ASP A 52 31.94 22.54 -10.62
C ASP A 52 31.69 21.14 -10.08
N SER A 53 31.41 21.06 -8.78
CA SER A 53 30.68 19.94 -8.22
C SER A 53 29.39 19.85 -9.02
N GLU A 54 29.40 19.03 -10.08
CA GLU A 54 28.22 18.72 -10.87
C GLU A 54 27.13 18.35 -9.88
N GLU A 55 26.10 19.20 -9.89
CA GLU A 55 24.96 19.14 -9.02
C GLU A 55 24.43 17.70 -9.01
N VAL A 56 24.32 17.12 -7.81
CA VAL A 56 23.76 15.80 -7.58
C VAL A 56 22.27 15.86 -7.93
N ASP A 57 21.98 15.78 -9.23
CA ASP A 57 20.65 15.55 -9.78
C ASP A 57 20.54 14.05 -10.12
N GLU A 58 21.03 13.19 -9.22
CA GLU A 58 20.69 11.78 -9.16
C GLU A 58 19.26 11.67 -8.63
N LEU A 59 18.28 12.11 -9.43
CA LEU A 59 16.92 11.64 -9.26
C LEU A 59 16.88 10.17 -9.71
N GLU A 60 17.29 9.32 -8.78
CA GLU A 60 17.10 7.87 -8.79
C GLU A 60 15.60 7.56 -8.71
N GLY A 61 15.06 7.05 -9.82
CA GLY A 61 13.72 6.48 -9.97
C GLY A 61 12.53 7.27 -9.39
N PRO A 62 11.33 6.67 -9.34
CA PRO A 62 10.98 5.34 -9.86
C PRO A 62 11.24 5.19 -11.36
N PHE A 63 11.57 3.98 -11.79
CA PHE A 63 11.94 3.65 -13.17
C PHE A 63 10.78 3.02 -13.93
N ASP A 64 10.77 3.15 -15.26
CA ASP A 64 10.02 2.23 -16.12
C ASP A 64 10.84 0.94 -16.32
N ILE A 65 10.18 -0.20 -16.50
CA ILE A 65 10.90 -1.44 -16.79
C ILE A 65 11.67 -1.37 -18.11
N ASP A 66 11.20 -0.54 -19.05
CA ASP A 66 11.85 -0.31 -20.34
C ASP A 66 13.15 0.53 -20.22
N ASP A 67 13.45 1.08 -19.03
CA ASP A 67 14.72 1.77 -18.75
C ASP A 67 15.90 0.80 -18.55
N PHE A 68 15.63 -0.50 -18.39
CA PHE A 68 16.64 -1.54 -18.19
C PHE A 68 16.90 -2.32 -19.49
N GLU A 69 18.17 -2.43 -19.90
CA GLU A 69 18.55 -3.24 -21.09
C GLU A 69 18.19 -4.73 -20.92
N ASP A 70 18.34 -5.25 -19.70
CA ASP A 70 17.92 -6.58 -19.31
C ASP A 70 16.85 -6.47 -18.20
N PRO A 71 15.57 -6.80 -18.50
CA PRO A 71 14.49 -6.78 -17.52
C PRO A 71 14.74 -7.69 -16.30
N ALA A 72 15.62 -8.69 -16.40
CA ALA A 72 16.00 -9.51 -15.25
C ALA A 72 16.72 -8.68 -14.17
N VAL A 73 17.47 -7.64 -14.56
CA VAL A 73 18.15 -6.72 -13.63
C VAL A 73 17.14 -5.90 -12.82
N ALA A 74 16.03 -5.49 -13.45
CA ALA A 74 14.95 -4.77 -12.76
C ALA A 74 14.31 -5.62 -11.64
N VAL A 75 14.34 -6.94 -11.76
CA VAL A 75 13.76 -7.85 -10.74
C VAL A 75 14.72 -8.11 -9.58
N LEU A 76 16.04 -7.94 -9.76
CA LEU A 76 17.02 -8.21 -8.71
C LEU A 76 16.78 -7.33 -7.48
N ALA A 77 16.81 -7.96 -6.30
CA ALA A 77 16.59 -7.32 -4.99
C ALA A 77 15.24 -6.59 -4.81
N ARG A 78 14.27 -6.80 -5.71
CA ARG A 78 12.92 -6.23 -5.62
C ARG A 78 11.86 -7.32 -5.50
N LEU A 79 10.82 -7.05 -4.73
CA LEU A 79 9.60 -7.83 -4.70
C LEU A 79 8.80 -7.55 -5.97
N ASP A 80 8.66 -8.54 -6.86
CA ASP A 80 7.82 -8.43 -8.05
C ASP A 80 6.33 -8.56 -7.68
N LEU A 81 5.60 -7.43 -7.75
CA LEU A 81 4.15 -7.37 -7.54
C LEU A 81 3.36 -7.34 -8.87
N GLY A 82 3.95 -7.81 -9.96
CA GLY A 82 3.39 -7.81 -11.31
C GLY A 82 3.63 -6.47 -12.00
N SER A 83 2.87 -5.43 -11.64
CA SER A 83 2.97 -4.11 -12.28
C SER A 83 3.93 -3.14 -11.60
N VAL A 84 4.35 -3.48 -10.38
CA VAL A 84 5.29 -2.67 -9.58
C VAL A 84 6.29 -3.62 -8.96
N LEU A 85 7.58 -3.28 -9.03
CA LEU A 85 8.65 -4.01 -8.38
C LEU A 85 9.23 -3.07 -7.33
N ILE A 86 9.17 -3.48 -6.06
CA ILE A 86 9.54 -2.61 -4.93
C ILE A 86 10.71 -3.21 -4.16
N PRO A 87 11.73 -2.44 -3.76
CA PRO A 87 12.68 -2.89 -2.75
C PRO A 87 11.94 -3.03 -1.40
N LEU A 88 12.38 -3.97 -0.58
CA LEU A 88 11.85 -4.14 0.77
C LEU A 88 12.89 -3.65 1.78
N PRO A 89 12.54 -2.67 2.64
CA PRO A 89 13.42 -2.27 3.74
C PRO A 89 13.78 -3.46 4.62
N GLU A 90 14.99 -3.46 5.17
CA GLU A 90 15.43 -4.51 6.09
C GLU A 90 14.48 -4.64 7.29
N GLY A 91 14.11 -5.87 7.64
CA GLY A 91 13.19 -6.14 8.75
C GLY A 91 11.73 -5.77 8.50
N SER A 92 11.38 -5.30 7.29
CA SER A 92 9.98 -5.06 6.95
C SER A 92 9.17 -6.36 6.86
N GLN A 93 7.89 -6.26 7.17
CA GLN A 93 6.90 -7.32 6.98
C GLN A 93 5.94 -6.91 5.86
N LEU A 94 5.26 -7.89 5.28
CA LEU A 94 4.27 -7.65 4.24
C LEU A 94 2.88 -8.02 4.74
N GLN A 95 1.95 -7.07 4.64
CA GLN A 95 0.54 -7.29 4.90
C GLN A 95 -0.24 -7.12 3.60
N VAL A 96 -0.92 -8.18 3.20
CA VAL A 96 -1.71 -8.19 1.96
C VAL A 96 -3.17 -7.91 2.30
N GLU A 97 -3.76 -6.94 1.61
CA GLU A 97 -5.20 -6.73 1.59
C GLU A 97 -5.79 -7.43 0.37
N LEU A 98 -6.77 -8.29 0.61
CA LEU A 98 -7.52 -8.98 -0.44
C LEU A 98 -8.91 -8.33 -0.58
N THR A 99 -9.44 -8.36 -1.80
CA THR A 99 -10.87 -8.12 -2.05
C THR A 99 -11.72 -9.26 -1.48
N ASP A 100 -13.05 -9.06 -1.39
CA ASP A 100 -14.00 -10.09 -0.94
C ASP A 100 -13.94 -11.40 -1.75
N VAL A 101 -13.47 -11.33 -3.00
CA VAL A 101 -13.28 -12.48 -3.90
C VAL A 101 -11.86 -13.07 -3.83
N GLY A 102 -11.02 -12.61 -2.90
CA GLY A 102 -9.67 -13.14 -2.66
C GLY A 102 -8.58 -12.60 -3.61
N VAL A 103 -8.87 -11.57 -4.42
CA VAL A 103 -7.87 -10.95 -5.30
C VAL A 103 -7.10 -9.88 -4.53
N PRO A 104 -5.75 -9.84 -4.58
CA PRO A 104 -4.96 -8.80 -3.95
C PRO A 104 -5.36 -7.39 -4.41
N ASN A 105 -5.69 -6.54 -3.44
CA ASN A 105 -6.07 -5.14 -3.64
C ASN A 105 -4.92 -4.19 -3.32
N ALA A 106 -4.19 -4.45 -2.24
CA ALA A 106 -3.03 -3.68 -1.82
C ALA A 106 -2.02 -4.56 -1.09
N VAL A 107 -0.75 -4.18 -1.16
CA VAL A 107 0.33 -4.80 -0.38
C VAL A 107 0.98 -3.69 0.44
N TRP A 108 0.90 -3.81 1.76
CA TRP A 108 1.52 -2.91 2.71
C TRP A 108 2.88 -3.44 3.14
N VAL A 109 3.90 -2.60 3.01
CA VAL A 109 5.19 -2.78 3.67
C VAL A 109 5.05 -2.20 5.08
N VAL A 110 5.21 -3.05 6.08
CA VAL A 110 5.09 -2.72 7.51
C VAL A 110 6.49 -2.65 8.10
N THR A 111 6.84 -1.52 8.71
CA THR A 111 8.12 -1.28 9.38
C THR A 111 7.89 -0.97 10.86
N ALA A 112 8.97 -0.77 11.62
CA ALA A 112 8.87 -0.33 13.02
C ALA A 112 8.26 1.07 13.16
N ASN A 113 8.26 1.87 12.08
CA ASN A 113 7.83 3.27 12.08
C ASN A 113 6.39 3.47 11.58
N GLY A 114 5.74 2.42 11.09
CA GLY A 114 4.38 2.42 10.55
C GLY A 114 4.29 1.54 9.30
N ARG A 115 3.50 1.94 8.30
CA ARG A 115 3.37 1.18 7.06
C ARG A 115 3.21 2.08 5.84
N PHE A 116 3.64 1.59 4.69
CA PHE A 116 3.39 2.24 3.41
C PHE A 116 2.98 1.24 2.33
N THR A 117 2.31 1.72 1.29
CA THR A 117 2.01 0.93 0.09
C THR A 117 2.35 1.76 -1.14
N ILE A 118 2.72 1.09 -2.24
CA ILE A 118 3.05 1.69 -3.52
C ILE A 118 2.14 1.06 -4.57
N THR A 119 1.33 1.89 -5.24
CA THR A 119 0.41 1.41 -6.28
C THR A 119 0.61 2.23 -7.55
N ALA A 120 0.72 1.56 -8.70
CA ALA A 120 0.76 2.20 -9.99
C ALA A 120 -0.63 2.24 -10.65
N TYR A 121 -0.89 3.32 -11.39
CA TYR A 121 -2.12 3.59 -12.11
C TYR A 121 -1.81 3.92 -13.56
N ALA A 122 -2.71 3.56 -14.48
CA ALA A 122 -2.65 4.02 -15.85
C ALA A 122 -2.83 5.54 -15.92
N ALA A 123 -1.90 6.21 -16.59
CA ALA A 123 -1.88 7.67 -16.75
C ALA A 123 -1.78 8.07 -18.24
N PRO A 124 -2.07 9.35 -18.57
CA PRO A 124 -1.82 9.89 -19.92
C PRO A 124 -0.32 9.90 -20.25
N LYS A 125 0.01 9.93 -21.55
CA LYS A 125 1.39 10.12 -22.03
C LYS A 125 2.01 11.45 -21.59
N THR A 126 1.19 12.46 -21.34
CA THR A 126 1.61 13.82 -20.98
C THR A 126 2.03 13.97 -19.52
N GLY A 127 1.84 12.93 -18.68
CA GLY A 127 2.00 13.04 -17.23
C GLY A 127 0.99 14.01 -16.61
N GLY A 128 1.31 14.52 -15.41
CA GLY A 128 0.56 15.53 -14.68
C GLY A 128 -0.69 15.02 -13.96
N LEU A 129 -0.94 13.71 -13.97
CA LEU A 129 -2.10 13.11 -13.32
C LEU A 129 -1.99 13.25 -11.80
N TRP A 130 -0.78 13.14 -11.24
CA TRP A 130 -0.57 13.28 -9.80
C TRP A 130 -1.05 14.65 -9.28
N ARG A 131 -0.85 15.73 -10.03
CA ARG A 131 -1.30 17.08 -9.63
C ARG A 131 -2.81 17.15 -9.41
N GLU A 132 -3.59 16.51 -10.27
CA GLU A 132 -5.05 16.42 -10.16
C GLU A 132 -5.44 15.56 -8.95
N VAL A 133 -4.86 14.35 -8.87
CA VAL A 133 -5.16 13.38 -7.81
C VAL A 133 -4.78 13.92 -6.42
N ALA A 134 -3.65 14.63 -6.29
CA ALA A 134 -3.26 15.29 -5.05
C ALA A 134 -4.29 16.36 -4.60
N GLY A 135 -4.88 17.10 -5.54
CA GLY A 135 -5.96 18.03 -5.23
C GLY A 135 -7.20 17.31 -4.69
N GLU A 136 -7.63 16.26 -5.37
CA GLU A 136 -8.77 15.42 -4.98
C GLU A 136 -8.55 14.76 -3.60
N LEU A 137 -7.35 14.25 -3.33
CA LEU A 137 -6.99 13.67 -2.02
C LEU A 137 -7.00 14.70 -0.90
N ALA A 138 -6.47 15.90 -1.16
CA ALA A 138 -6.49 16.99 -0.19
C ALA A 138 -7.93 17.41 0.16
N ASP A 139 -8.82 17.47 -0.83
CA ASP A 139 -10.23 17.79 -0.62
C ASP A 139 -10.95 16.66 0.13
N SER A 140 -10.68 15.40 -0.19
CA SER A 140 -11.23 14.24 0.54
C SER A 140 -10.86 14.30 2.02
N LEU A 141 -9.57 14.49 2.33
CA LEU A 141 -9.10 14.58 3.73
C LEU A 141 -9.74 15.75 4.49
N ARG A 142 -9.96 16.90 3.85
CA ARG A 142 -10.66 18.05 4.47
C ARG A 142 -12.11 17.71 4.78
N ASN A 143 -12.79 17.00 3.88
CA ASN A 143 -14.18 16.56 4.09
C ASN A 143 -14.27 15.57 5.26
N ASP A 144 -13.24 14.76 5.47
CA ASP A 144 -13.10 13.84 6.60
C ASP A 144 -12.58 14.53 7.88
N SER A 145 -12.62 15.87 7.92
CA SER A 145 -12.21 16.70 9.07
C SER A 145 -10.74 16.54 9.50
N ALA A 146 -9.88 16.00 8.64
CA ALA A 146 -8.45 15.95 8.91
C ALA A 146 -7.81 17.34 8.71
N LYS A 147 -6.77 17.64 9.49
CA LYS A 147 -5.90 18.79 9.20
C LYS A 147 -5.05 18.46 7.97
N VAL A 148 -5.22 19.22 6.90
CA VAL A 148 -4.50 18.98 5.64
C VAL A 148 -3.39 20.00 5.44
N THR A 149 -2.19 19.51 5.14
CA THR A 149 -1.05 20.32 4.69
C THR A 149 -0.52 19.76 3.37
N VAL A 150 -0.02 20.63 2.51
CA VAL A 150 0.66 20.24 1.27
C VAL A 150 2.12 20.63 1.43
N LYS A 151 3.02 19.68 1.22
CA LYS A 151 4.48 19.87 1.35
C LYS A 151 5.13 19.61 0.00
N ASP A 152 6.22 20.29 -0.29
CA ASP A 152 7.04 19.94 -1.46
C ASP A 152 7.94 18.75 -1.12
N GLY A 153 7.95 17.74 -2.00
CA GLY A 153 8.80 16.57 -1.92
C GLY A 153 9.58 16.35 -3.23
N PRO A 154 10.42 15.30 -3.32
CA PRO A 154 11.34 15.10 -4.44
C PRO A 154 10.65 15.01 -5.82
N TRP A 155 9.45 14.41 -5.88
CA TRP A 155 8.67 14.29 -7.13
C TRP A 155 7.54 15.32 -7.26
N GLY A 156 7.53 16.35 -6.40
CA GLY A 156 6.53 17.39 -6.36
C GLY A 156 5.68 17.37 -5.10
N ARG A 157 4.46 17.90 -5.19
CA ARG A 157 3.61 18.13 -4.01
C ARG A 157 3.16 16.81 -3.37
N GLU A 158 3.37 16.70 -2.07
CA GLU A 158 2.87 15.63 -1.21
C GLU A 158 1.72 16.15 -0.35
N VAL A 159 0.69 15.32 -0.15
CA VAL A 159 -0.49 15.68 0.66
C VAL A 159 -0.41 14.98 2.00
N VAL A 160 -0.45 15.73 3.09
CA VAL A 160 -0.40 15.20 4.45
C VAL A 160 -1.71 15.51 5.17
N GLY A 161 -2.39 14.47 5.63
CA GLY A 161 -3.56 14.55 6.50
C GLY A 161 -3.20 14.12 7.93
N THR A 162 -3.69 14.87 8.92
CA THR A 162 -3.50 14.55 10.34
C THR A 162 -4.84 14.51 11.06
N ASN A 163 -5.10 13.40 11.76
CA ASN A 163 -6.21 13.23 12.71
C ASN A 163 -5.69 12.45 13.93
N THR A 164 -6.22 11.26 14.24
CA THR A 164 -5.70 10.35 15.28
C THR A 164 -4.30 9.82 14.94
N GLY A 165 -3.94 9.79 13.66
CA GLY A 165 -2.60 9.52 13.16
C GLY A 165 -2.26 10.41 11.97
N VAL A 166 -1.20 10.07 11.22
CA VAL A 166 -0.78 10.81 10.04
C VAL A 166 -0.82 9.91 8.80
N VAL A 167 -1.42 10.44 7.73
CA VAL A 167 -1.33 9.89 6.38
C VAL A 167 -0.61 10.88 5.48
N ARG A 168 0.37 10.41 4.73
CA ARG A 168 1.06 11.18 3.69
C ARG A 168 0.90 10.46 2.35
N PHE A 169 0.49 11.21 1.35
CA PHE A 169 0.41 10.74 -0.03
C PHE A 169 1.55 11.36 -0.84
N ILE A 170 2.35 10.48 -1.43
CA ILE A 170 3.45 10.82 -2.35
C ILE A 170 3.04 10.28 -3.71
N GLY A 171 3.23 11.05 -4.78
CA GLY A 171 2.95 10.52 -6.10
C GLY A 171 3.95 10.99 -7.13
N VAL A 172 4.11 10.16 -8.15
CA VAL A 172 5.12 10.31 -9.19
C VAL A 172 4.48 10.02 -10.53
N ASP A 173 4.58 10.95 -11.47
CA ASP A 173 4.12 10.76 -12.84
C ASP A 173 5.26 10.23 -13.71
N GLY A 174 5.03 9.12 -14.40
CA GLY A 174 5.95 8.56 -15.41
C GLY A 174 5.30 8.45 -16.80
N TYR A 175 5.97 7.79 -17.74
CA TYR A 175 5.45 7.67 -19.10
C TYR A 175 4.26 6.71 -19.17
N ARG A 176 3.06 7.31 -19.23
CA ARG A 176 1.78 6.60 -19.21
C ARG A 176 1.47 5.93 -17.86
N TRP A 177 2.23 6.11 -16.79
CA TRP A 177 1.85 5.58 -15.48
C TRP A 177 1.96 6.68 -14.42
N MET A 178 1.29 6.48 -13.30
CA MET A 178 1.43 7.32 -12.12
C MET A 178 1.49 6.41 -10.91
N ILE A 179 2.50 6.60 -10.06
CA ILE A 179 2.58 5.94 -8.76
C ILE A 179 1.88 6.81 -7.72
N ARG A 180 1.09 6.19 -6.86
CA ARG A 180 0.67 6.75 -5.58
C ARG A 180 1.20 5.88 -4.47
N CYS A 181 2.08 6.45 -3.65
CA CYS A 181 2.49 5.90 -2.38
C CYS A 181 1.65 6.49 -1.25
N VAL A 182 1.14 5.62 -0.38
CA VAL A 182 0.41 6.01 0.82
C VAL A 182 1.26 5.60 2.01
N VAL A 183 1.66 6.57 2.82
CA VAL A 183 2.45 6.39 4.03
C VAL A 183 1.52 6.65 5.22
N ASN A 184 1.45 5.72 6.16
CA ASN A 184 0.54 5.78 7.31
C ASN A 184 1.27 5.39 8.59
N GLY A 185 1.28 6.28 9.58
CA GLY A 185 1.94 6.02 10.86
C GLY A 185 1.66 7.05 11.95
N PRO A 186 2.21 6.82 13.16
CA PRO A 186 2.18 7.76 14.28
C PRO A 186 2.83 9.10 13.95
N LEU A 187 2.43 10.17 14.65
CA LEU A 187 2.99 11.51 14.44
C LEU A 187 4.50 11.56 14.73
N GLU A 188 4.96 10.74 15.68
CA GLU A 188 6.33 10.72 16.17
C GLU A 188 7.31 10.09 15.16
N THR A 189 6.84 9.14 14.35
CA THR A 189 7.69 8.35 13.44
C THR A 189 7.38 8.60 11.96
N ILE A 190 6.36 9.40 11.63
CA ILE A 190 5.91 9.59 10.24
C ILE A 190 7.01 10.17 9.34
N ASP A 191 7.86 11.07 9.82
CA ASP A 191 8.90 11.65 9.00
C ASP A 191 9.99 10.61 8.67
N VAL A 192 10.36 9.75 9.63
CA VAL A 192 11.27 8.61 9.39
C VAL A 192 10.67 7.62 8.39
N LEU A 193 9.40 7.24 8.60
CA LEU A 193 8.67 6.35 7.69
C LEU A 193 8.52 6.97 6.28
N SER A 194 8.41 8.29 6.20
CA SER A 194 8.35 9.00 4.91
C SER A 194 9.67 8.85 4.16
N GLU A 195 10.82 8.99 4.83
CA GLU A 195 12.12 8.76 4.19
C GLU A 195 12.32 7.29 3.78
N GLU A 196 11.88 6.32 4.61
CA GLU A 196 11.87 4.89 4.23
C GLU A 196 11.05 4.65 2.95
N ALA A 197 9.85 5.24 2.87
CA ALA A 197 8.99 5.12 1.71
C ALA A 197 9.58 5.81 0.47
N ARG A 198 10.27 6.96 0.63
CA ARG A 198 10.95 7.63 -0.47
C ARG A 198 12.15 6.84 -0.98
N ALA A 199 12.95 6.27 -0.09
CA ALA A 199 14.04 5.36 -0.48
C ALA A 199 13.49 4.15 -1.27
N ALA A 200 12.35 3.60 -0.84
CA ALA A 200 11.71 2.52 -1.58
C ALA A 200 11.17 2.97 -2.95
N LEU A 201 10.60 4.18 -3.04
CA LEU A 201 10.12 4.77 -4.30
C LEU A 201 11.25 5.04 -5.29
N ALA A 202 12.39 5.56 -4.81
CA ALA A 202 13.55 5.86 -5.63
C ALA A 202 14.09 4.62 -6.35
N ASP A 203 13.94 3.44 -5.74
CA ASP A 203 14.35 2.16 -6.34
C ASP A 203 13.16 1.30 -6.83
N THR A 204 11.96 1.89 -6.95
CA THR A 204 10.78 1.19 -7.50
C THR A 204 10.85 1.14 -9.02
N VAL A 205 10.45 0.01 -9.62
CA VAL A 205 10.30 -0.14 -11.07
C VAL A 205 8.84 -0.40 -11.43
N VAL A 206 8.32 0.29 -12.45
CA VAL A 206 6.95 0.12 -12.95
C VAL A 206 6.96 -0.72 -14.22
N ARG A 207 6.22 -1.83 -14.20
CA ARG A 207 5.94 -2.68 -15.37
C ARG A 207 4.52 -2.42 -15.85
N ARG A 208 4.33 -1.34 -16.62
CA ARG A 208 2.98 -0.94 -17.10
C ARG A 208 2.39 -1.94 -18.10
N GLY A 209 3.24 -2.52 -18.95
CA GLY A 209 2.84 -3.34 -20.08
C GLY A 209 2.14 -2.55 -21.21
N ASP A 210 1.82 -3.28 -22.28
CA ASP A 210 1.33 -2.66 -23.52
C ASP A 210 -0.18 -2.45 -23.57
N THR A 211 -0.94 -3.18 -22.75
CA THR A 211 -2.40 -3.17 -22.78
C THR A 211 -2.96 -1.75 -22.53
N PRO A 212 -3.80 -1.22 -23.43
CA PRO A 212 -4.49 0.05 -23.18
C PRO A 212 -5.43 -0.07 -21.99
N LEU A 213 -5.28 0.82 -21.02
CA LEU A 213 -6.14 0.94 -19.84
C LEU A 213 -6.68 2.37 -19.74
N PRO A 214 -7.92 2.57 -19.26
CA PRO A 214 -8.43 3.91 -18.96
C PRO A 214 -7.53 4.63 -17.95
N VAL A 215 -7.38 5.95 -18.13
CA VAL A 215 -6.67 6.80 -17.16
C VAL A 215 -7.32 6.68 -15.77
N ARG A 216 -6.49 6.62 -14.72
CA ARG A 216 -6.84 6.36 -13.30
C ARG A 216 -7.18 4.89 -12.99
N THR A 217 -7.10 3.96 -13.94
CA THR A 217 -7.26 2.52 -13.62
C THR A 217 -6.03 1.99 -12.88
N PRO A 218 -6.18 1.34 -11.71
CA PRO A 218 -5.07 0.68 -11.02
C PRO A 218 -4.44 -0.39 -11.92
N LEU A 219 -3.11 -0.49 -11.92
CA LEU A 219 -2.43 -1.57 -12.61
C LEU A 219 -2.53 -2.87 -11.78
N PRO A 220 -2.63 -4.05 -12.42
CA PRO A 220 -2.82 -5.31 -11.70
C PRO A 220 -1.69 -5.61 -10.71
N VAL A 221 -2.06 -5.96 -9.48
CA VAL A 221 -1.14 -6.47 -8.47
C VAL A 221 -1.14 -8.00 -8.53
N GLN A 222 0.03 -8.60 -8.50
CA GLN A 222 0.23 -10.05 -8.45
C GLN A 222 1.10 -10.37 -7.25
N LEU A 223 0.72 -11.36 -6.44
CA LEU A 223 1.59 -11.82 -5.36
C LEU A 223 2.53 -12.89 -5.90
N PRO A 224 3.81 -12.91 -5.48
CA PRO A 224 4.68 -14.03 -5.75
C PRO A 224 4.04 -15.34 -5.29
N GLU A 225 4.23 -16.41 -6.06
CA GLU A 225 3.57 -17.70 -5.82
C GLU A 225 3.80 -18.21 -4.39
N GLN A 226 5.03 -18.08 -3.88
CA GLN A 226 5.40 -18.48 -2.51
C GLN A 226 4.56 -17.74 -1.45
N MET A 227 4.31 -16.45 -1.65
CA MET A 227 3.48 -15.65 -0.73
C MET A 227 2.00 -16.02 -0.86
N ALA A 228 1.52 -16.24 -2.08
CA ALA A 228 0.16 -16.69 -2.33
C ALA A 228 -0.10 -18.07 -1.71
N GLU A 229 0.88 -18.98 -1.76
CA GLU A 229 0.85 -20.29 -1.10
C GLU A 229 0.78 -20.15 0.42
N GLN A 230 1.66 -19.34 1.03
CA GLN A 230 1.66 -19.09 2.47
C GLN A 230 0.31 -18.52 2.97
N LEU A 231 -0.28 -17.58 2.23
CA LEU A 231 -1.60 -17.03 2.55
C LEU A 231 -2.70 -18.10 2.47
N ARG A 232 -2.64 -18.99 1.46
CA ARG A 232 -3.58 -20.12 1.32
C ARG A 232 -3.43 -21.11 2.47
N GLU A 233 -2.21 -21.47 2.86
CA GLU A 233 -1.95 -22.37 3.99
C GLU A 233 -2.42 -21.78 5.32
N ALA A 234 -2.16 -20.49 5.57
CA ALA A 234 -2.64 -19.79 6.75
C ALA A 234 -4.17 -19.77 6.84
N ALA A 235 -4.86 -19.53 5.71
CA ALA A 235 -6.33 -19.57 5.65
C ALA A 235 -6.89 -20.96 5.96
N VAL A 236 -6.30 -22.03 5.41
CA VAL A 236 -6.71 -23.42 5.71
C VAL A 236 -6.48 -23.75 7.18
N ALA A 237 -5.34 -23.34 7.74
CA ALA A 237 -5.04 -23.55 9.15
C ALA A 237 -6.05 -22.85 10.07
N GLN A 238 -6.40 -21.59 9.78
CA GLN A 238 -7.42 -20.83 10.53
C GLN A 238 -8.80 -21.49 10.45
N GLN A 239 -9.24 -21.92 9.25
CA GLN A 239 -10.52 -22.64 9.11
C GLN A 239 -10.53 -23.95 9.90
N SER A 240 -9.42 -24.70 9.87
CA SER A 240 -9.31 -25.95 10.63
C SER A 240 -9.35 -25.73 12.15
N ALA A 241 -8.72 -24.66 12.65
CA ALA A 241 -8.76 -24.27 14.05
C ALA A 241 -10.18 -23.84 14.47
N GLN A 242 -10.85 -23.00 13.69
CA GLN A 242 -12.24 -22.60 13.94
C GLN A 242 -13.19 -23.80 13.95
N HIS A 243 -13.02 -24.75 13.04
CA HIS A 243 -13.80 -25.99 13.04
C HIS A 243 -13.50 -26.89 14.25
N ALA A 244 -12.26 -26.90 14.75
CA ALA A 244 -11.89 -27.64 15.96
C ALA A 244 -12.48 -26.98 17.22
N ASP A 245 -12.40 -25.66 17.34
CA ASP A 245 -12.96 -24.89 18.45
C ASP A 245 -14.49 -25.01 18.50
N ALA A 246 -15.17 -24.89 17.36
CA ALA A 246 -16.61 -25.11 17.26
C ALA A 246 -17.01 -26.55 17.66
N ARG A 247 -16.18 -27.56 17.34
CA ARG A 247 -16.37 -28.95 17.77
C ARG A 247 -16.11 -29.16 19.27
N GLN A 248 -15.18 -28.42 19.88
CA GLN A 248 -14.95 -28.47 21.33
C GLN A 248 -16.08 -27.79 22.11
N GLN A 249 -16.49 -26.58 21.71
CA GLN A 249 -17.61 -25.87 22.34
C GLN A 249 -18.92 -26.67 22.26
N SER A 250 -19.20 -27.31 21.12
CA SER A 250 -20.38 -28.19 20.99
C SER A 250 -20.29 -29.47 21.81
N ARG A 251 -19.09 -29.99 22.09
CA ARG A 251 -18.88 -31.12 23.03
C ARG A 251 -19.03 -30.70 24.49
N GLU A 252 -18.70 -29.47 24.84
CA GLU A 252 -18.75 -28.96 26.22
C GLU A 252 -20.16 -28.48 26.61
N LEU A 253 -20.92 -27.94 25.65
CA LEU A 253 -22.33 -27.59 25.80
C LEU A 253 -23.28 -28.79 25.72
N ALA A 254 -22.80 -29.96 25.31
CA ALA A 254 -23.60 -31.18 25.39
C ALA A 254 -23.84 -31.51 26.88
N PRO A 255 -25.08 -31.40 27.38
CA PRO A 255 -25.35 -31.64 28.78
C PRO A 255 -24.98 -33.09 29.10
N ARG A 256 -24.35 -33.31 30.25
CA ARG A 256 -24.18 -34.63 30.88
C ARG A 256 -25.56 -35.25 31.21
N ARG A 257 -26.39 -35.51 30.20
CA ARG A 257 -27.56 -36.40 30.28
C ARG A 257 -27.01 -37.81 30.16
N GLY A 258 -26.61 -38.41 31.28
CA GLY A 258 -26.24 -39.83 31.26
C GLY A 258 -25.76 -40.42 32.58
N ALA A 259 -25.19 -39.63 33.50
CA ALA A 259 -24.52 -40.20 34.68
C ALA A 259 -25.36 -40.22 35.98
N ALA A 260 -26.61 -39.75 35.97
CA ALA A 260 -27.46 -39.70 37.18
C ALA A 260 -28.86 -40.31 37.01
N GLY A 261 -29.10 -41.07 35.93
CA GLY A 261 -30.45 -41.51 35.57
C GLY A 261 -30.51 -42.92 34.99
N SER A 262 -29.94 -43.93 35.67
CA SER A 262 -30.23 -45.34 35.36
C SER A 262 -29.73 -46.27 36.48
N ALA A 263 -30.36 -46.23 37.66
CA ALA A 263 -30.09 -47.17 38.75
C ALA A 263 -31.35 -47.70 39.46
N MET A 264 -32.54 -47.60 38.85
CA MET A 264 -33.81 -47.92 39.54
C MET A 264 -34.78 -48.78 38.72
N GLN A 265 -34.27 -49.65 37.84
CA GLN A 265 -35.08 -50.66 37.17
C GLN A 265 -34.41 -52.02 37.27
N GLN A 266 -34.65 -52.72 38.36
CA GLN A 266 -34.58 -54.17 38.39
C GLN A 266 -35.19 -54.71 39.70
N LEU A 267 -36.07 -55.71 39.53
CA LEU A 267 -36.52 -56.68 40.52
C LEU A 267 -37.65 -56.21 41.44
N HIS A 268 -38.90 -56.47 41.05
CA HIS A 268 -39.95 -57.08 41.91
C HIS A 268 -41.09 -57.52 40.99
N ASN A 269 -40.94 -58.68 40.33
CA ASN A 269 -42.09 -59.44 39.83
C ASN A 269 -41.70 -60.92 39.66
N THR A 270 -41.99 -61.70 40.69
CA THR A 270 -42.16 -63.15 40.61
C THR A 270 -43.31 -63.53 41.56
N THR A 271 -44.44 -63.88 40.96
CA THR A 271 -45.27 -65.07 41.26
C THR A 271 -45.69 -65.26 42.73
N GLY A 272 -46.96 -65.27 43.12
CA GLY A 272 -48.15 -65.78 42.45
C GLY A 272 -48.91 -66.59 43.49
N GLY A 273 -50.14 -66.17 43.78
CA GLY A 273 -51.13 -66.76 44.67
C GLY A 273 -52.48 -66.13 44.36
#